data_AF-A0A356NZP4-F1
#
_entry.id   AF-A0A356NZP4-F1
#
_cell.length_a   1.000
_cell.length_b   1.000
_cell.length_c   1.000
_cell.angle_alpha   90.00
_cell.angle_beta   90.00
_cell.angle_gamma   90.00
#
_symmetry.space_group_name_H-M   'P 1'
#
loop_
_entity.id
_entity.type
_entity.pdbx_description
1 polymer ?
#
loop_
_entity_poly.entity_id
_entity_poly.type
_entity_poly.pdbx_seq_one_letter_code
_entity_poly.pdbx_strand_id
1 'polypeptide(L)'
;HMRIASPPTTHPCFYGVDTPSQDQLIAAQMSIDEIAREIDADSLAFITVDGMYRAIADTVRDPETPQFCDACFTGEYPIQLASGLSAKRVSHGSGA
;
A
#
# COMPACT_ATOMS: atom_id res chain seq x y z
N HIS A 1 6.86 -21.04 1.68
CA HIS A 1 6.31 -20.05 0.70
C HIS A 1 5.16 -19.24 1.32
N MET A 2 5.19 -17.90 1.20
CA MET A 2 4.13 -16.97 1.64
C MET A 2 3.52 -16.25 0.43
N ARG A 3 2.19 -16.06 0.43
CA ARG A 3 1.43 -15.44 -0.68
C ARG A 3 0.41 -14.46 -0.11
N ILE A 4 0.44 -13.21 -0.58
CA ILE A 4 -0.38 -12.12 -0.07
C ILE A 4 -1.46 -11.77 -1.07
N ALA A 5 -2.71 -11.69 -0.59
CA ALA A 5 -3.90 -11.41 -1.40
C ALA A 5 -4.13 -9.91 -1.69
N SER A 6 -3.10 -9.09 -1.51
CA SER A 6 -3.07 -7.68 -1.89
C SER A 6 -1.75 -7.39 -2.62
N PRO A 7 -1.66 -6.26 -3.34
CA PRO A 7 -0.37 -5.67 -3.68
C PRO A 7 0.42 -5.28 -2.41
N PRO A 8 1.73 -5.00 -2.54
CA PRO A 8 2.53 -4.54 -1.41
C PRO A 8 2.05 -3.18 -0.90
N THR A 9 1.82 -3.06 0.41
CA THR A 9 1.47 -1.78 1.06
C THR A 9 2.73 -0.94 1.25
N THR A 10 2.95 0.04 0.37
CA THR A 10 4.16 0.88 0.37
C THR A 10 3.88 2.34 0.75
N HIS A 11 2.61 2.70 0.95
CA HIS A 11 2.21 4.06 1.33
C HIS A 11 1.18 4.04 2.47
N PRO A 12 1.20 5.05 3.36
CA PRO A 12 0.22 5.17 4.44
C PRO A 12 -1.15 5.61 3.93
N CYS A 13 -2.23 5.17 4.56
CA CYS A 13 -3.55 5.67 4.28
C CYS A 13 -3.79 7.04 4.93
N PHE A 14 -4.48 7.94 4.21
CA PHE A 14 -4.96 9.22 4.74
C PHE A 14 -6.49 9.33 4.75
N TYR A 15 -7.19 8.24 4.40
CA TYR A 15 -8.65 8.21 4.23
C TYR A 15 -9.37 7.37 5.29
N GLY A 16 -8.68 7.05 6.41
CA GLY A 16 -9.31 6.47 7.60
C GLY A 16 -8.94 5.03 7.93
N VAL A 17 -8.10 4.36 7.12
CA VAL A 17 -7.46 3.10 7.54
C VAL A 17 -6.26 3.43 8.43
N ASP A 18 -6.17 2.78 9.59
CA ASP A 18 -5.03 2.95 10.49
C ASP A 18 -3.80 2.23 9.91
N THR A 19 -2.82 3.00 9.47
CA THR A 19 -1.57 2.50 8.90
C THR A 19 -0.38 3.28 9.47
N PRO A 20 0.76 2.63 9.72
CA PRO A 20 1.94 3.31 10.23
C PRO A 20 2.55 4.26 9.18
N SER A 21 3.55 5.04 9.58
CA SER A 21 4.25 5.94 8.65
C SER A 21 5.04 5.15 7.59
N GLN A 22 5.33 5.79 6.45
CA GLN A 22 5.93 5.10 5.30
C GLN A 22 7.29 4.44 5.60
N ASP A 23 8.09 5.04 6.49
CA ASP A 23 9.37 4.51 6.97
C ASP A 23 9.23 3.24 7.83
N GLN A 24 8.02 2.97 8.33
CA GLN A 24 7.70 1.77 9.12
C GLN A 24 7.00 0.68 8.29
N LEU A 25 6.70 0.95 7.02
CA LEU A 25 6.13 -0.05 6.10
C LEU A 25 7.26 -0.87 5.48
N ILE A 26 7.37 -2.16 5.84
CA ILE A 26 8.45 -3.04 5.36
C ILE A 26 8.55 -3.07 3.82
N ALA A 27 7.40 -3.09 3.13
CA ALA A 27 7.36 -3.11 1.66
C ALA A 27 7.73 -1.77 1.00
N ALA A 28 7.78 -0.67 1.77
CA ALA A 28 8.33 0.60 1.31
C ALA A 28 9.85 0.67 1.46
N GLN A 29 10.43 -0.19 2.31
CA GLN A 29 11.86 -0.17 2.65
C GLN A 29 12.67 -1.29 1.98
N MET A 30 12.02 -2.40 1.66
CA MET A 30 12.67 -3.64 1.23
C MET A 30 12.04 -4.19 -0.05
N SER A 31 12.87 -4.80 -0.89
CA SER A 31 12.42 -5.61 -2.02
C SER A 31 11.72 -6.89 -1.55
N ILE A 32 10.91 -7.52 -2.41
CA ILE A 32 10.18 -8.76 -2.08
C ILE A 32 11.12 -9.87 -1.59
N ASP A 33 12.30 -10.01 -2.19
CA ASP A 33 13.29 -11.01 -1.80
C ASP A 33 13.90 -10.71 -0.43
N GLU A 34 14.12 -9.43 -0.10
CA GLU A 34 14.58 -9.02 1.23
C GLU A 34 13.51 -9.27 2.28
N ILE A 35 12.24 -8.93 2.00
CA ILE A 35 11.11 -9.22 2.91
C ILE A 35 11.00 -10.73 3.14
N ALA A 36 11.11 -11.55 2.09
CA ALA A 36 11.05 -13.00 2.22
C ALA A 36 12.11 -13.55 3.19
N ARG A 37 13.35 -13.01 3.13
CA ARG A 37 14.42 -13.36 4.07
C ARG A 37 14.14 -12.85 5.48
N GLU A 38 13.65 -11.61 5.61
CA GLU A 38 13.35 -10.98 6.91
C GLU A 38 12.29 -11.77 7.70
N ILE A 39 11.30 -12.33 7.01
CA ILE A 39 10.21 -13.11 7.62
C ILE A 39 10.45 -14.63 7.61
N ASP A 40 11.66 -15.08 7.26
CA ASP A 40 12.06 -16.49 7.17
C ASP A 40 11.15 -17.37 6.27
N ALA A 41 10.80 -16.84 5.09
CA ALA A 41 10.00 -17.55 4.09
C ALA A 41 10.85 -17.97 2.88
N ASP A 42 10.64 -19.19 2.36
CA ASP A 42 11.35 -19.68 1.15
C ASP A 42 11.12 -18.78 -0.09
N SER A 43 9.94 -18.17 -0.18
CA SER A 43 9.62 -17.17 -1.19
C SER A 43 8.40 -16.37 -0.76
N LEU A 44 8.32 -15.12 -1.20
CA LEU A 44 7.16 -14.26 -1.03
C LEU A 44 6.61 -13.84 -2.41
N ALA A 45 5.29 -13.70 -2.53
CA ALA A 45 4.69 -13.02 -3.69
C ALA A 45 3.39 -12.32 -3.29
N PHE A 46 3.12 -11.22 -3.98
CA PHE A 46 1.91 -10.41 -3.88
C PHE A 46 1.13 -10.52 -5.18
N ILE A 47 -0.19 -10.32 -5.13
CA ILE A 47 -0.94 -10.09 -6.37
C ILE A 47 -0.59 -8.69 -6.92
N THR A 48 -0.72 -8.51 -8.23
CA THR A 48 -0.56 -7.18 -8.84
C THR A 48 -1.79 -6.31 -8.59
N VAL A 49 -1.66 -4.99 -8.76
CA VAL A 49 -2.82 -4.07 -8.70
C VAL A 49 -3.87 -4.48 -9.72
N ASP A 50 -3.49 -4.75 -10.98
CA ASP A 50 -4.43 -5.23 -12.00
C ASP A 50 -5.04 -6.60 -11.64
N GLY A 51 -4.25 -7.48 -11.02
CA GLY A 51 -4.74 -8.77 -10.53
C GLY A 51 -5.81 -8.60 -9.44
N MET A 52 -5.64 -7.60 -8.57
CA MET A 52 -6.62 -7.23 -7.55
C MET A 52 -7.89 -6.67 -8.19
N TYR A 53 -7.80 -5.73 -9.13
CA TYR A 53 -8.96 -5.16 -9.84
C TYR A 53 -9.76 -6.23 -10.60
N ARG A 54 -9.06 -7.16 -11.27
CA ARG A 54 -9.69 -8.32 -11.91
C ARG A 54 -10.44 -9.19 -10.90
N ALA A 55 -9.86 -9.42 -9.73
CA ALA A 55 -10.47 -10.29 -8.72
C ALA A 55 -11.73 -9.70 -8.07
N ILE A 56 -11.77 -8.38 -7.84
CA ILE A 56 -12.87 -7.73 -7.11
C ILE A 56 -14.00 -7.23 -8.01
N ALA A 57 -13.70 -6.91 -9.27
CA ALA A 57 -14.65 -6.25 -10.16
C ALA A 57 -14.54 -6.65 -11.65
N ASP A 58 -13.71 -7.66 -11.98
CA ASP A 58 -13.45 -8.13 -13.35
C ASP A 58 -13.13 -6.98 -14.33
N THR A 59 -12.27 -6.06 -13.88
CA THR A 59 -11.89 -4.86 -14.63
C THR A 59 -10.38 -4.60 -14.54
N VAL A 60 -9.89 -3.66 -15.35
CA VAL A 60 -8.51 -3.16 -15.32
C VAL A 60 -8.52 -1.78 -14.66
N ARG A 61 -7.47 -1.45 -13.91
CA ARG A 61 -7.33 -0.13 -13.30
C ARG A 61 -7.24 0.96 -14.37
N ASP A 62 -8.04 2.01 -14.22
CA ASP A 62 -7.84 3.27 -14.93
C ASP A 62 -6.96 4.18 -14.06
N PRO A 63 -5.73 4.55 -14.49
CA PRO A 63 -4.86 5.42 -13.70
C PRO A 63 -5.32 6.87 -13.63
N GLU A 64 -6.09 7.36 -14.61
CA GLU A 64 -6.61 8.73 -14.62
C GLU A 64 -7.87 8.85 -13.77
N THR A 65 -8.71 7.80 -13.79
CA THR A 65 -9.95 7.73 -12.99
C THR A 65 -10.09 6.39 -12.24
N PRO A 66 -9.28 6.15 -11.19
CA PRO A 66 -9.27 4.88 -10.49
C PRO A 66 -10.62 4.55 -9.87
N GLN A 67 -11.13 3.36 -10.17
CA GLN A 67 -12.47 2.91 -9.76
C GLN A 67 -12.57 2.58 -8.26
N PHE A 68 -11.42 2.31 -7.62
CA PHE A 68 -11.30 2.07 -6.19
C PHE A 68 -10.15 2.89 -5.62
N CYS A 69 -10.18 3.15 -4.31
CA CYS A 69 -9.01 3.67 -3.63
C CYS A 69 -7.94 2.57 -3.54
N ASP A 70 -6.81 2.77 -4.20
CA ASP A 70 -5.64 1.88 -4.15
C ASP A 70 -4.34 2.60 -3.74
N ALA A 71 -4.47 3.80 -3.18
CA ALA A 71 -3.36 4.71 -2.86
C ALA A 71 -2.31 4.09 -1.92
N CYS A 72 -2.70 3.18 -1.03
CA CYS A 72 -1.77 2.49 -0.13
C CYS A 72 -0.77 1.59 -0.89
N PHE A 73 -1.14 1.17 -2.11
CA PHE A 73 -0.33 0.33 -3.00
C PHE A 73 0.36 1.16 -4.09
N THR A 74 -0.34 2.14 -4.66
CA THR A 74 0.12 2.90 -5.84
C THR A 74 0.80 4.23 -5.48
N GLY A 75 0.47 4.80 -4.32
CA GLY A 75 0.84 6.16 -3.94
C GLY A 75 0.02 7.25 -4.65
N GLU A 76 -0.95 6.88 -5.48
CA GLU A 76 -1.82 7.79 -6.20
C GLU A 76 -3.08 8.10 -5.38
N TYR A 77 -3.13 9.29 -4.79
CA TYR A 77 -4.24 9.76 -3.94
C TYR A 77 -5.25 10.54 -4.80
N PRO A 78 -6.42 9.96 -5.14
CA PRO A 78 -7.38 10.58 -6.06
C PRO A 78 -8.06 11.82 -5.46
N ILE A 79 -8.03 11.96 -4.13
CA ILE A 79 -8.54 13.12 -3.42
C ILE A 79 -7.35 13.87 -2.84
N GLN A 80 -7.28 15.19 -3.07
CA GLN A 80 -6.24 16.02 -2.50
C GLN A 80 -6.13 15.82 -0.99
N LEU A 81 -4.90 15.60 -0.53
CA LEU A 81 -4.62 15.50 0.89
C LEU A 81 -4.80 16.87 1.57
N ALA A 82 -5.25 16.84 2.82
CA ALA A 82 -5.30 18.06 3.63
C ALA A 82 -3.91 18.69 3.77
N SER A 83 -3.88 20.02 3.88
CA SER A 83 -2.63 20.77 4.06
C SER A 83 -1.82 20.24 5.24
N GLY A 84 -0.57 19.86 5.02
CA GLY A 84 0.33 19.31 6.03
C GLY A 84 0.45 17.79 6.04
N LEU A 85 -0.39 17.07 5.29
CA LEU A 85 -0.23 15.64 5.05
C LEU A 85 0.67 15.40 3.84
N SER A 86 1.61 14.49 3.99
CA SER A 86 2.49 14.01 2.93
C SER A 86 2.73 12.53 3.15
N ALA A 87 2.87 11.76 2.07
CA ALA A 87 3.28 10.36 2.13
C ALA A 87 4.52 10.13 3.01
N LYS A 88 5.39 11.15 3.15
CA LYS A 88 6.62 11.09 3.96
C LYS A 88 6.44 11.31 5.46
N ARG A 89 5.26 11.72 5.96
CA ARG A 89 5.06 12.02 7.38
C ARG A 89 3.58 11.89 7.77
N VAL A 90 3.24 10.76 8.39
CA VAL A 90 2.03 10.64 9.21
C VAL A 90 2.46 10.90 10.65
N SER A 91 2.24 12.12 11.14
CA SER A 91 2.38 12.38 12.57
C SER A 91 1.20 11.72 13.28
N HIS A 92 1.44 10.60 13.95
CA HIS A 92 0.49 10.06 14.91
C HIS A 92 0.35 11.12 16.00
N GLY A 93 -0.80 11.81 16.02
CA GLY A 93 -1.09 12.76 17.08
C GLY A 93 -1.03 12.02 18.41
N SER A 94 -0.02 12.32 19.23
CA SER A 94 -0.03 11.94 20.63
C SER A 94 -1.27 12.58 21.24
N GLY A 95 -2.28 11.77 21.53
CA GLY A 95 -3.40 12.18 22.35
C GLY A 95 -2.88 12.72 23.68
N ALA A 96 -3.37 13.90 24.04
CA ALA A 96 -3.43 14.33 25.42
C ALA A 96 -4.65 13.68 26.08
#